data_AF-A0A432XES7-F1
#
_entry.id   AF-A0A432XES7-F1
#
_cell.length_a   1.000
_cell.length_b   1.000
_cell.length_c   1.000
_cell.angle_alpha   90.00
_cell.angle_beta   90.00
_cell.angle_gamma   90.00
#
_symmetry.space_group_name_H-M   'P 1'
#
loop_
_entity.id
_entity.type
_entity.pdbx_description
1 polymer ?
#
loop_
_entity_poly.entity_id
_entity_poly.type
_entity_poly.pdbx_seq_one_letter_code
_entity_poly.pdbx_strand_id
1 'polypeptide(L)' 'MRTLVLTLGLLGVVLISGCSSTHTAQTSTKRVVDQEYVAAVEAAANRSTVQNRIIWVNPPTEEVADNGASKTQH' A
#
# COMPACT_ATOMS: atom_id res chain seq x y z
N MET A 1 -13.13 46.24 -26.43
CA MET A 1 -13.32 46.11 -24.97
C MET A 1 -14.24 44.94 -24.59
N ARG A 2 -15.45 44.81 -25.18
CA ARG A 2 -16.39 43.71 -24.87
C ARG A 2 -15.82 42.31 -25.11
N THR A 3 -15.11 42.10 -26.21
CA THR A 3 -14.43 40.83 -26.55
C THR A 3 -13.26 40.49 -25.63
N LEU A 4 -12.57 41.51 -25.11
CA LEU A 4 -11.48 41.35 -24.14
C LEU A 4 -11.99 40.93 -22.76
N VAL A 5 -13.13 41.49 -22.33
CA VAL A 5 -13.79 41.11 -21.08
C VAL A 5 -14.32 39.67 -21.13
N LEU A 6 -14.87 39.25 -22.27
CA LEU A 6 -15.37 37.88 -22.46
C LEU A 6 -14.25 36.84 -22.45
N THR A 7 -13.10 37.14 -23.07
CA THR A 7 -11.94 36.23 -23.09
C THR A 7 -11.25 36.12 -21.74
N LEU A 8 -11.13 37.23 -21.00
CA LEU A 8 -10.64 37.20 -19.60
C LEU A 8 -11.57 36.42 -18.67
N GLY A 9 -12.89 36.58 -18.84
CA GLY A 9 -13.89 35.85 -18.05
C GLY A 9 -13.83 34.35 -18.28
N LEU A 10 -13.68 33.91 -19.54
CA LEU A 10 -13.58 32.49 -19.89
C LEU A 10 -12.29 31.85 -19.36
N LEU A 11 -11.16 32.57 -19.40
CA LEU A 11 -9.88 32.11 -18.86
C LEU A 11 -9.94 31.96 -17.32
N GLY A 12 -10.68 32.85 -16.65
CA GLY A 12 -10.90 32.77 -15.20
C GLY A 12 -11.65 31.50 -14.77
N VAL A 13 -12.70 31.10 -15.49
CA VAL A 13 -13.51 29.90 -15.17
C VAL A 13 -12.71 28.60 -15.32
N VAL A 14 -11.80 28.53 -16.30
CA VAL A 14 -10.94 27.35 -16.51
C VAL A 14 -9.92 27.19 -15.37
N LEU A 15 -9.40 28.30 -14.83
CA LEU A 15 -8.38 28.27 -13.77
C LEU A 15 -8.93 27.82 -12.41
N ILE A 16 -10.24 27.99 -12.15
CA ILE A 16 -10.86 27.58 -10.87
C ILE A 16 -11.26 26.09 -10.88
N SER A 17 -11.23 25.43 -12.05
CA SER A 17 -11.63 24.03 -12.22
C SER A 17 -10.51 23.01 -11.95
N GLY A 18 -9.34 23.46 -11.46
CA GLY A 18 -8.12 22.64 -11.36
C GLY A 18 -7.77 22.03 -10.00
N CYS A 19 -8.59 22.18 -8.95
CA CYS A 19 -8.22 21.73 -7.58
C CYS A 19 -9.11 20.63 -6.99
N SER A 20 -9.80 19.82 -7.79
CA SER A 20 -10.54 18.69 -7.23
C SER A 20 -9.74 17.39 -7.27
N SER A 21 -9.38 16.95 -6.07
CA SER A 21 -9.22 15.55 -5.70
C SER A 21 -7.91 14.88 -6.09
N THR A 22 -6.83 15.30 -5.45
CA THR A 22 -5.83 14.30 -5.01
C THR A 22 -6.39 13.61 -3.76
N HIS A 23 -7.37 12.72 -3.93
CA HIS A 23 -7.69 11.75 -2.88
C HIS A 23 -6.55 10.74 -2.89
N THR A 24 -5.45 11.06 -2.20
CA THR A 24 -4.48 10.05 -1.78
C THR A 24 -5.22 9.13 -0.83
N ALA A 25 -5.87 8.12 -1.39
CA ALA A 25 -6.25 6.94 -0.64
C ALA A 25 -4.95 6.43 -0.02
N GLN A 26 -4.75 6.71 1.28
CA GLN A 26 -3.71 6.05 2.04
C GLN A 26 -4.11 4.57 2.02
N THR A 27 -3.54 3.82 1.09
CA THR A 27 -3.64 2.37 1.10
C THR A 27 -3.08 1.95 2.45
N SER A 28 -3.98 1.54 3.35
CA SER A 28 -3.58 0.95 4.62
C SER A 28 -2.64 -0.21 4.27
N THR A 29 -1.50 -0.27 4.91
CA THR A 29 -0.53 -1.37 4.73
C THR A 29 -0.43 -2.11 6.05
N LYS A 30 -0.55 -3.43 6.00
CA LYS A 30 -0.33 -4.27 7.17
C LYS A 30 0.99 -5.02 7.02
N ARG A 31 1.67 -5.26 8.13
CA ARG A 31 2.82 -6.18 8.16
C ARG A 31 2.33 -7.60 8.37
N VAL A 32 2.77 -8.49 7.51
CA VAL A 32 2.53 -9.94 7.63
C VAL A 32 3.87 -10.66 7.61
N VAL A 33 3.92 -11.83 8.24
CA VAL A 33 5.14 -12.66 8.22
C VAL A 33 5.41 -13.12 6.80
N ASP A 34 6.65 -12.96 6.35
CA ASP A 34 7.14 -13.48 5.08
C ASP A 34 7.29 -15.00 5.18
N GLN A 35 6.25 -15.71 4.72
CA GLN A 35 6.19 -17.17 4.80
C GLN A 35 7.18 -17.84 3.86
N GLU A 36 7.47 -17.24 2.71
CA GLU A 36 8.39 -17.82 1.73
C GLU A 36 9.81 -17.83 2.29
N TYR A 37 10.23 -16.71 2.88
CA TYR A 37 11.54 -16.61 3.52
C TYR A 37 11.65 -17.57 4.71
N VAL A 38 10.64 -17.60 5.59
CA VAL A 38 10.63 -18.51 6.74
C VAL A 38 10.75 -19.96 6.27
N ALA A 39 9.97 -20.37 5.27
CA ALA A 39 10.01 -21.72 4.72
C ALA A 39 11.38 -22.05 4.11
N ALA A 40 12.03 -21.11 3.42
CA ALA A 40 13.36 -21.30 2.85
C ALA A 40 14.41 -21.55 3.94
N VAL A 41 14.38 -20.78 5.04
CA VAL A 41 15.29 -20.94 6.18
C VAL A 41 15.05 -22.27 6.87
N GLU A 42 13.79 -22.63 7.12
CA GLU A 42 13.44 -23.90 7.75
C GLU A 42 13.83 -25.10 6.89
N ALA A 43 13.61 -25.03 5.58
CA ALA A 43 14.05 -26.06 4.64
C ALA A 43 15.58 -26.18 4.56
N ALA A 44 16.31 -25.09 4.68
CA ALA A 44 17.77 -25.11 4.75
C ALA A 44 18.25 -25.78 6.04
N ALA A 45 17.66 -25.44 7.18
CA ALA A 45 18.00 -26.06 8.47
C ALA A 45 17.68 -27.55 8.50
N ASN A 46 16.54 -27.98 7.94
CA ASN A 46 16.17 -29.39 7.86
C ASN A 46 17.12 -30.23 6.98
N ARG A 47 17.79 -29.61 6.01
CA ARG A 47 18.81 -30.27 5.16
C ARG A 47 20.20 -30.27 5.78
N SER A 48 20.39 -29.61 6.91
CA SER A 48 21.66 -29.57 7.61
C SER A 48 21.95 -30.91 8.30
N THR A 49 23.23 -31.29 8.34
CA THR A 49 23.70 -32.46 9.08
C THR A 49 23.52 -32.28 10.60
N VAL A 50 23.38 -31.04 11.07
CA VAL A 50 23.13 -30.70 12.46
C VAL A 50 21.64 -30.43 12.65
N GLN A 51 20.99 -31.19 13.55
CA GLN A 51 19.60 -30.93 13.91
C GLN A 51 19.48 -29.64 14.71
N ASN A 52 18.98 -28.60 14.05
CA ASN A 52 18.73 -27.30 14.66
C ASN A 52 17.23 -27.04 14.77
N ARG A 53 16.74 -26.78 15.99
CA ARG A 53 15.39 -26.27 16.21
C ARG A 53 15.41 -24.75 16.02
N ILE A 54 14.67 -24.27 15.04
CA ILE A 54 14.50 -22.82 14.82
C ILE A 54 13.40 -22.30 15.75
N ILE A 55 13.66 -21.16 16.38
CA ILE A 55 12.69 -20.41 17.19
C ILE A 55 12.68 -18.96 16.70
N TRP A 56 11.54 -18.51 16.19
CA TRP A 56 11.36 -17.14 15.71
C TRP A 56 10.83 -16.23 16.83
N VAL A 57 11.63 -15.23 17.22
CA VAL A 57 11.22 -14.21 18.21
C VAL A 57 10.72 -12.92 17.52
N ASN A 58 11.20 -12.65 16.31
CA ASN A 58 10.73 -11.59 15.43
C ASN A 58 10.96 -12.03 13.97
N PRO A 59 10.03 -12.81 13.39
CA PRO A 59 10.23 -13.32 12.03
C PRO A 59 10.25 -12.18 11.01
N PRO A 60 10.88 -12.38 9.85
CA PRO A 60 10.85 -11.39 8.78
C PRO A 60 9.40 -11.13 8.35
N THR A 61 9.12 -9.88 8.03
CA THR A 61 7.79 -9.42 7.63
C THR A 61 7.86 -8.62 6.35
N GLU A 62 6.81 -8.72 5.56
CA GLU A 62 6.57 -7.90 4.38
C GLU A 62 5.36 -6.96 4.60
N GLU A 63 5.33 -5.85 3.86
CA GLU A 63 4.21 -4.91 3.86
C GLU A 63 3.24 -5.27 2.74
N VAL A 64 2.01 -5.59 3.11
CA VAL A 64 0.95 -5.98 2.17
C VAL A 64 -0.17 -4.96 2.24
N ALA A 65 -0.73 -4.62 1.07
CA ALA A 65 -1.91 -3.77 0.98
C ALA A 65 -3.05 -4.36 1.82
N ASP A 66 -3.51 -3.59 2.79
CA ASP A 66 -4.68 -3.87 3.61
C ASP A 66 -5.93 -3.45 2.81
N ASN A 67 -6.32 -4.34 1.90
CA ASN A 67 -7.60 -4.24 1.23
C ASN A 67 -8.66 -4.55 2.28
N GLY A 68 -9.12 -3.52 3.00
CA GLY A 68 -10.10 -3.62 4.09
C GLY A 68 -11.36 -4.38 3.67
N ALA A 69 -11.30 -5.71 3.75
CA ALA A 69 -12.45 -6.56 3.56
C ALA A 69 -13.27 -6.42 4.84
N SER A 70 -14.32 -5.61 4.74
CA SER A 70 -15.47 -5.58 5.63
C SER A 70 -15.82 -7.01 6.04
N LYS A 71 -15.35 -7.44 7.21
CA LYS A 71 -15.92 -8.60 7.90
C LYS A 71 -17.25 -8.12 8.46
N THR A 72 -18.29 -8.20 7.64
CA THR A 72 -19.67 -8.21 8.11
C THR A 72 -19.79 -9.44 9.00
N GLN A 73 -19.75 -9.24 10.32
CA GLN A 73 -20.14 -10.25 11.29
C GLN A 73 -21.67 -10.40 11.19
N HIS A 74 -22.14 -11.61 10.96
CA HIS A 74 -23.54 -12.02 11.00
C HIS A 74 -23.73 -13.07 12.08
#